data_AF-A0A8D8C574-F1
#
_entry.id   AF-A0A8D8C574-F1
#
_cell.length_a   1.000
_cell.length_b   1.000
_cell.length_c   1.000
_cell.angle_alpha   90.00
_cell.angle_beta   90.00
_cell.angle_gamma   90.00
#
_symmetry.space_group_name_H-M   'P 1'
#
loop_
_entity.id
_entity.type
_entity.pdbx_description
1 polymer ?
#
loop_
_entity_poly.entity_id
_entity_poly.type
_entity_poly.pdbx_seq_one_letter_code
_entity_poly.pdbx_strand_id
1 'polypeptide(L)'
;PAFIRIHGDGSGCSATVGHIGSAQNLKLQPYPLDSGCFRLGTIVHELIHGLGFRHMQSTYNRDDYVEIVWDNIQPGSENNFLLYGPDRVSNFGAEYDYGSVMHYSSTAFSINGQKTIVALKETDLKMGQRDGMSEKD
;
A
#
# COMPACT_ATOMS: atom_id res chain seq x y z
N PRO A 1 -17.99 -6.48 -20.30
CA PRO A 1 -18.41 -5.60 -19.19
C PRO A 1 -17.20 -5.27 -18.32
N ALA A 2 -17.15 -4.09 -17.71
CA ALA A 2 -16.10 -3.72 -16.76
C ALA A 2 -16.59 -4.00 -15.32
N PHE A 3 -15.80 -4.77 -14.57
CA PHE A 3 -16.12 -5.17 -13.20
C PHE A 3 -14.85 -5.68 -12.49
N ILE A 4 -14.86 -5.64 -11.15
CA ILE A 4 -13.84 -6.28 -10.34
C ILE A 4 -14.20 -7.77 -10.18
N ARG A 5 -13.29 -8.65 -10.59
CA ARG A 5 -13.38 -10.10 -10.38
C ARG A 5 -12.55 -10.47 -9.15
N ILE A 6 -13.22 -10.74 -8.04
CA ILE A 6 -12.57 -11.24 -6.82
C ILE A 6 -12.34 -12.74 -6.95
N HIS A 7 -11.12 -13.20 -6.71
CA HIS A 7 -10.73 -14.62 -6.80
C HIS A 7 -9.59 -14.96 -5.83
N GLY A 8 -9.31 -16.25 -5.60
CA GLY A 8 -8.35 -16.72 -4.60
C GLY A 8 -7.26 -17.67 -5.11
N ASP A 9 -7.11 -17.83 -6.42
CA ASP A 9 -6.01 -18.59 -7.03
C ASP A 9 -4.67 -17.85 -6.94
N GLY A 10 -3.59 -18.61 -6.68
CA GLY A 10 -2.23 -18.11 -6.55
C GLY A 10 -1.84 -17.69 -5.12
N SER A 11 -0.73 -16.95 -5.00
CA SER A 11 -0.21 -16.46 -3.73
C SER A 11 -0.36 -14.94 -3.57
N GLY A 12 -0.57 -14.51 -2.33
CA GLY A 12 -0.66 -13.11 -1.92
C GLY A 12 -1.97 -12.41 -2.26
N CYS A 13 -2.00 -11.12 -1.95
CA CYS A 13 -3.11 -10.21 -2.18
C CYS A 13 -2.66 -9.17 -3.23
N SER A 14 -3.53 -8.84 -4.18
CA SER A 14 -3.18 -7.84 -5.21
C SER A 14 -4.40 -7.37 -5.99
N ALA A 15 -4.43 -6.09 -6.36
CA ALA A 15 -5.39 -5.51 -7.29
C ALA A 15 -4.71 -4.69 -8.39
N THR A 16 -5.42 -4.57 -9.53
CA THR A 16 -5.06 -3.58 -10.55
C THR A 16 -5.45 -2.18 -10.06
N VAL A 17 -4.56 -1.19 -10.25
CA VAL A 17 -4.82 0.18 -9.83
C VAL A 17 -5.75 0.88 -10.82
N GLY A 18 -6.92 1.29 -10.35
CA GLY A 18 -7.91 2.07 -11.09
C GLY A 18 -8.74 1.26 -12.09
N HIS A 19 -9.67 1.95 -12.76
CA HIS A 19 -10.55 1.36 -13.76
C HIS A 19 -9.85 1.23 -15.12
N ILE A 20 -9.74 0.00 -15.63
CA ILE A 20 -9.06 -0.29 -16.90
C ILE A 20 -9.99 -0.48 -18.11
N GLY A 21 -11.31 -0.29 -17.95
CA GLY A 21 -12.28 -0.46 -19.03
C GLY A 21 -12.63 -1.91 -19.40
N SER A 22 -12.11 -2.89 -18.66
CA SER A 22 -12.40 -4.33 -18.83
C SER A 22 -12.60 -5.00 -17.47
N ALA A 23 -12.84 -6.32 -17.48
CA ALA A 23 -12.76 -7.10 -16.24
C ALA A 23 -11.33 -6.97 -15.67
N GLN A 24 -11.22 -6.68 -14.37
CA GLN A 24 -9.94 -6.57 -13.66
C GLN A 24 -9.94 -7.46 -12.43
N ASN A 25 -8.81 -8.10 -12.19
CA ASN A 25 -8.67 -9.08 -11.13
C ASN A 25 -8.30 -8.41 -9.80
N LEU A 26 -8.99 -8.82 -8.74
CA LEU A 26 -8.62 -8.59 -7.35
C LEU A 26 -8.40 -9.97 -6.72
N LYS A 27 -7.15 -10.26 -6.38
CA LYS A 27 -6.74 -11.55 -5.83
C LYS A 27 -6.68 -11.45 -4.31
N LEU A 28 -7.35 -12.39 -3.64
CA LEU A 28 -7.28 -12.62 -2.20
C LEU A 28 -7.01 -14.10 -1.96
N GLN A 29 -5.74 -14.46 -1.74
CA GLN A 29 -5.39 -15.82 -1.35
C GLN A 29 -6.22 -16.23 -0.10
N PRO A 30 -6.86 -17.41 -0.09
CA PRO A 30 -7.59 -17.89 1.08
C PRO A 30 -6.67 -18.03 2.30
N TYR A 31 -7.09 -17.42 3.41
CA TYR A 31 -6.48 -17.52 4.73
C TYR A 31 -7.58 -17.67 5.79
N PRO A 32 -7.27 -18.18 7.00
CA PRO A 32 -8.17 -18.03 8.14
C PRO A 32 -8.61 -16.57 8.33
N LEU A 33 -9.80 -16.37 8.89
CA LEU A 33 -10.29 -15.02 9.23
C LEU A 33 -9.26 -14.28 10.08
N ASP A 34 -9.14 -12.97 9.82
CA ASP A 34 -8.20 -12.06 10.48
C ASP A 34 -6.71 -12.40 10.24
N SER A 35 -6.40 -13.13 9.18
CA SER A 35 -5.02 -13.43 8.78
C SER A 35 -4.80 -13.30 7.28
N GLY A 36 -3.55 -13.04 6.87
CA GLY A 36 -3.17 -12.88 5.46
C GLY A 36 -4.07 -11.90 4.69
N CYS A 37 -4.63 -12.35 3.57
CA CYS A 37 -5.55 -11.56 2.75
C CYS A 37 -6.97 -11.42 3.33
N PHE A 38 -7.33 -12.21 4.35
CA PHE A 38 -8.67 -12.25 4.95
C PHE A 38 -8.78 -11.38 6.21
N ARG A 39 -7.94 -10.35 6.30
CA ARG A 39 -8.09 -9.23 7.24
C ARG A 39 -8.93 -8.14 6.59
N LEU A 40 -9.85 -7.52 7.33
CA LEU A 40 -10.72 -6.46 6.81
C LEU A 40 -9.90 -5.34 6.14
N GLY A 41 -8.88 -4.81 6.80
CA GLY A 41 -8.04 -3.75 6.23
C GLY A 41 -7.26 -4.19 4.99
N THR A 42 -6.88 -5.47 4.86
CA THR A 42 -6.24 -5.99 3.63
C THR A 42 -7.24 -6.06 2.47
N ILE A 43 -8.46 -6.52 2.71
CA ILE A 43 -9.51 -6.55 1.68
C ILE A 43 -9.80 -5.13 1.20
N VAL A 44 -9.93 -4.19 2.13
CA VAL A 44 -10.17 -2.78 1.82
C VAL A 44 -8.99 -2.15 1.08
N HIS A 45 -7.74 -2.44 1.47
CA HIS A 45 -6.53 -2.01 0.76
C HIS A 45 -6.57 -2.38 -0.73
N GLU A 46 -6.88 -3.64 -1.06
CA GLU A 46 -6.96 -4.10 -2.45
C GLU A 46 -8.14 -3.46 -3.21
N LEU A 47 -9.26 -3.21 -2.54
CA LEU A 47 -10.39 -2.50 -3.15
C LEU A 47 -10.04 -1.04 -3.44
N ILE A 48 -9.32 -0.37 -2.54
CA ILE A 48 -8.85 1.02 -2.72
C ILE A 48 -7.86 1.12 -3.90
N HIS A 49 -7.00 0.12 -4.11
CA HIS A 49 -6.25 0.02 -5.35
C HIS A 49 -7.19 0.01 -6.57
N GLY A 50 -8.25 -0.80 -6.55
CA GLY A 50 -9.27 -0.82 -7.60
C GLY A 50 -9.92 0.55 -7.88
N LEU A 51 -10.06 1.39 -6.85
CA LEU A 51 -10.55 2.78 -6.98
C LEU A 51 -9.54 3.73 -7.64
N GLY A 52 -8.26 3.36 -7.71
CA GLY A 52 -7.22 4.14 -8.38
C GLY A 52 -6.11 4.68 -7.48
N PHE A 53 -6.13 4.35 -6.19
CA PHE A 53 -5.15 4.84 -5.25
C PHE A 53 -3.89 3.97 -5.27
N ARG A 54 -2.74 4.64 -5.11
CA ARG A 54 -1.43 3.99 -4.97
C ARG A 54 -1.01 3.99 -3.50
N HIS A 55 0.10 3.32 -3.21
CA HIS A 55 0.61 3.32 -1.85
C HIS A 55 0.98 4.72 -1.37
N MET A 56 0.72 4.99 -0.09
CA MET A 56 1.00 6.28 0.53
C MET A 56 2.49 6.64 0.44
N GLN A 57 3.40 5.68 0.68
CA GLN A 57 4.84 5.91 0.56
C GLN A 57 5.34 6.09 -0.88
N SER A 58 4.46 6.11 -1.88
CA SER A 58 4.82 6.38 -3.28
C SER A 58 4.32 7.76 -3.76
N THR A 59 3.73 8.58 -2.89
CA THR A 59 3.32 9.95 -3.23
C THR A 59 4.53 10.86 -3.49
N TYR A 60 4.40 11.83 -4.39
CA TYR A 60 5.49 12.70 -4.85
C TYR A 60 6.23 13.46 -3.74
N ASN A 61 5.55 13.72 -2.61
CA ASN A 61 6.10 14.46 -1.47
C ASN A 61 6.45 13.57 -0.27
N ARG A 62 6.57 12.24 -0.43
CA ARG A 62 6.85 11.36 0.73
C ARG A 62 8.12 11.78 1.48
N ASP A 63 9.14 12.29 0.78
CA ASP A 63 10.47 12.50 1.34
C ASP A 63 10.48 13.68 2.33
N ASP A 64 9.37 14.43 2.44
CA ASP A 64 9.12 15.40 3.51
C ASP A 64 8.61 14.75 4.83
N TYR A 65 8.31 13.46 4.80
CA TYR A 65 7.62 12.72 5.87
C TYR A 65 8.31 11.43 6.27
N VAL A 66 8.92 10.71 5.32
CA VAL A 66 9.63 9.46 5.54
C VAL A 66 10.95 9.40 4.78
N GLU A 67 11.93 8.73 5.37
CA GLU A 67 13.17 8.32 4.72
C GLU A 67 13.07 6.85 4.30
N ILE A 68 13.53 6.56 3.08
CA ILE A 68 13.70 5.17 2.60
C ILE A 68 15.14 4.74 2.85
N VAL A 69 15.32 3.71 3.68
CA VAL A 69 16.63 3.13 4.00
C VAL A 69 16.94 2.04 2.97
N TRP A 70 17.49 2.47 1.83
CA TRP A 70 17.70 1.59 0.66
C TRP A 70 18.56 0.36 0.97
N ASP A 71 19.57 0.50 1.82
CA ASP A 71 20.46 -0.61 2.21
C ASP A 71 19.75 -1.75 2.96
N ASN A 72 18.57 -1.47 3.54
CA ASN A 72 17.76 -2.47 4.23
C ASN A 72 16.76 -3.17 3.29
N ILE A 73 16.63 -2.74 2.02
CA ILE A 73 15.67 -3.31 1.07
C ILE A 73 16.24 -4.57 0.43
N GLN A 74 15.40 -5.60 0.29
CA GLN A 74 15.73 -6.81 -0.46
C GLN A 74 16.10 -6.46 -1.91
N PRO A 75 17.28 -6.91 -2.41
CA PRO A 75 17.69 -6.69 -3.79
C PRO A 75 16.62 -7.12 -4.79
N GLY A 76 16.28 -6.23 -5.72
CA GLY A 76 15.22 -6.43 -6.72
C GLY A 76 13.83 -5.93 -6.29
N SER A 77 13.66 -5.47 -5.04
CA SER A 77 12.40 -4.92 -4.53
C SER A 77 12.35 -3.39 -4.48
N GLU A 78 13.39 -2.71 -4.94
CA GLU A 78 13.56 -1.25 -4.87
C GLU A 78 12.45 -0.50 -5.62
N ASN A 79 11.93 -1.09 -6.70
CA ASN A 79 10.84 -0.51 -7.49
C ASN A 79 9.55 -0.27 -6.68
N ASN A 80 9.33 -1.01 -5.59
CA ASN A 80 8.16 -0.83 -4.72
C ASN A 80 8.20 0.47 -3.90
N PHE A 81 9.36 1.13 -3.87
CA PHE A 81 9.62 2.37 -3.14
C PHE A 81 9.84 3.55 -4.08
N LEU A 82 9.53 3.43 -5.38
CA LEU A 82 9.62 4.56 -6.29
C LEU A 82 8.46 5.54 -6.10
N LEU A 83 8.77 6.82 -6.31
CA LEU A 83 7.80 7.91 -6.29
C LEU A 83 7.01 7.94 -7.61
N TYR A 84 5.75 8.36 -7.52
CA TYR A 84 5.00 8.86 -8.66
C TYR A 84 5.02 10.39 -8.63
N GLY A 85 5.31 11.01 -9.77
CA GLY A 85 5.28 12.47 -9.89
C GLY A 85 3.85 13.04 -9.81
N PRO A 86 3.72 14.37 -9.57
CA PRO A 86 2.43 15.05 -9.46
C PRO A 86 1.63 15.07 -10.78
N ASP A 87 2.25 14.69 -11.90
CA ASP A 87 1.60 14.44 -13.20
C ASP A 87 0.80 13.13 -13.22
N ARG A 88 1.08 12.20 -12.30
CA ARG A 88 0.46 10.87 -12.23
C ARG A 88 -0.41 10.63 -11.01
N VAL A 89 -0.10 11.30 -9.90
CA VAL A 89 -0.83 11.16 -8.63
C VAL A 89 -1.15 12.53 -8.05
N SER A 90 -2.27 12.59 -7.34
CA SER A 90 -2.70 13.77 -6.58
C SER A 90 -2.97 13.35 -5.15
N ASN A 91 -2.63 14.21 -4.19
CA ASN A 91 -3.00 14.04 -2.78
C ASN A 91 -4.37 14.65 -2.47
N PHE A 92 -5.05 15.26 -3.45
CA PHE A 92 -6.35 15.93 -3.29
C PHE A 92 -6.39 16.97 -2.15
N GLY A 93 -5.25 17.55 -1.79
CA GLY A 93 -5.12 18.48 -0.68
C GLY A 93 -5.03 17.84 0.71
N ALA A 94 -5.10 16.51 0.81
CA ALA A 94 -4.84 15.79 2.05
C ALA A 94 -3.34 15.79 2.38
N GLU A 95 -3.04 15.85 3.68
CA GLU A 95 -1.68 15.68 4.20
C GLU A 95 -1.26 14.20 4.17
N TYR A 96 0.05 13.95 4.25
CA TYR A 96 0.59 12.60 4.39
C TYR A 96 0.01 11.89 5.62
N ASP A 97 -0.35 10.62 5.44
CA ASP A 97 -0.95 9.83 6.51
C ASP A 97 -0.14 8.56 6.79
N TYR A 98 0.61 8.59 7.89
CA TYR A 98 1.37 7.44 8.39
C TYR A 98 0.48 6.26 8.77
N GLY A 99 -0.79 6.49 9.12
CA GLY A 99 -1.77 5.48 9.51
C GLY A 99 -2.62 4.96 8.35
N SER A 100 -2.43 5.47 7.13
CA SER A 100 -3.21 5.06 5.95
C SER A 100 -3.13 3.55 5.75
N VAL A 101 -4.26 2.93 5.42
CA VAL A 101 -4.32 1.52 5.05
C VAL A 101 -3.50 1.24 3.79
N MET A 102 -3.22 2.27 2.99
CA MET A 102 -2.37 2.24 1.79
C MET A 102 -0.88 2.42 2.09
N HIS A 103 -0.49 2.68 3.33
CA HIS A 103 0.92 2.77 3.71
C HIS A 103 1.53 1.38 3.92
N TYR A 104 2.78 1.21 3.49
CA TYR A 104 3.58 0.03 3.83
C TYR A 104 4.00 0.00 5.30
N SER A 105 4.31 -1.18 5.82
CA SER A 105 4.93 -1.29 7.15
C SER A 105 6.34 -0.73 7.13
N SER A 106 6.85 -0.33 8.30
CA SER A 106 8.20 0.22 8.42
C SER A 106 9.31 -0.76 8.01
N THR A 107 9.02 -2.07 7.98
CA THR A 107 9.95 -3.16 7.63
C THR A 107 9.60 -3.85 6.33
N ALA A 108 8.72 -3.26 5.50
CA ALA A 108 8.31 -3.83 4.23
C ALA A 108 9.54 -4.14 3.36
N PHE A 109 9.58 -5.35 2.77
CA PHE A 109 10.69 -5.81 1.92
C PHE A 109 12.08 -5.75 2.57
N SER A 110 12.16 -5.80 3.91
CA SER A 110 13.43 -5.75 4.62
C SER A 110 14.25 -7.04 4.41
N ILE A 111 15.54 -6.90 4.11
CA ILE A 111 16.48 -8.04 4.00
C ILE A 111 16.99 -8.53 5.37
N ASN A 112 16.97 -7.67 6.38
CA ASN A 112 17.62 -7.91 7.67
C ASN A 112 16.68 -7.69 8.87
N GLY A 113 15.38 -7.52 8.61
CA GLY A 113 14.36 -7.23 9.62
C GLY A 113 14.39 -5.80 10.17
N GLN A 114 15.33 -4.95 9.73
CA GLN A 114 15.39 -3.55 10.11
C GLN A 114 14.42 -2.71 9.27
N LYS A 115 14.20 -1.47 9.69
CA LYS A 115 13.28 -0.56 9.01
C LYS A 115 13.80 -0.20 7.62
N THR A 116 12.93 -0.30 6.63
CA THR A 116 13.11 0.23 5.27
C THR A 116 12.44 1.60 5.10
N ILE A 117 11.47 1.93 5.96
CA ILE A 117 10.79 3.23 6.01
C ILE A 117 10.89 3.79 7.43
N VAL A 118 11.44 4.99 7.55
CA VAL A 118 11.64 5.70 8.83
C VAL A 118 10.88 7.03 8.80
N ALA A 119 10.06 7.32 9.81
CA ALA A 119 9.40 8.62 9.89
C ALA A 119 10.41 9.74 10.19
N LEU A 120 10.29 10.86 9.50
CA LEU A 120 11.08 12.08 9.76
C LEU A 120 10.42 12.99 10.80
N LYS A 121 9.15 12.75 11.13
CA LYS A 121 8.36 13.47 12.11
C LYS A 121 7.85 12.50 13.16
N GLU A 122 7.79 12.95 14.42
CA GLU A 122 7.20 12.16 15.51
C GLU A 122 5.73 11.85 15.19
N THR A 123 5.36 10.58 15.38
CA THR A 123 4.00 10.09 15.13
C THR A 123 3.74 8.83 15.95
N ASP A 124 2.56 8.75 16.55
CA ASP A 124 2.07 7.55 17.24
C ASP A 124 1.33 6.60 16.28
N LEU A 125 1.18 6.99 15.01
CA LEU A 125 0.48 6.20 14.01
C LEU A 125 1.34 5.01 13.53
N LYS A 126 0.71 3.85 13.43
CA LYS A 126 1.36 2.62 13.00
C LYS A 126 1.34 2.48 11.48
N MET A 127 2.49 2.71 10.85
CA MET A 127 2.70 2.41 9.43
C MET A 127 2.44 0.92 9.13
N GLY A 128 1.69 0.66 8.05
CA GLY A 128 1.38 -0.69 7.62
C GLY A 128 0.28 -1.38 8.43
N GLN A 129 -0.53 -0.63 9.18
CA GLN A 129 -1.74 -1.17 9.78
C GLN A 129 -2.67 -1.75 8.69
N ARG A 130 -3.45 -2.78 9.07
CA ARG A 130 -4.46 -3.43 8.22
C ARG A 130 -5.70 -3.75 9.05
N ASP A 131 -6.04 -2.84 9.94
CA ASP A 131 -7.19 -2.92 10.85
C ASP A 131 -8.41 -2.25 10.20
N GLY A 132 -8.21 -1.14 9.48
CA GLY A 132 -9.25 -0.45 8.71
C GLY A 132 -8.70 0.76 7.97
N MET A 133 -9.58 1.52 7.30
CA MET A 133 -9.23 2.83 6.74
C MET A 133 -8.92 3.82 7.86
N SER A 134 -7.99 4.75 7.61
CA SER A 134 -7.84 5.94 8.43
C SER A 134 -8.94 6.96 8.09
N GLU A 135 -8.99 8.07 8.84
CA GLU A 135 -9.90 9.18 8.52
C GLU A 135 -9.54 9.89 7.18
N LYS A 136 -8.29 9.77 6.72
CA LYS A 136 -7.77 10.45 5.52
C LYS A 136 -7.81 9.56 4.27
N ASP A 137 -8.08 8.25 4.40
CA ASP A 137 -8.27 7.30 3.29
C ASP A 137 -9.65 7.47 2.63
#